data_AF-A0A7C1GSQ9-F1
#
_entry.id   AF-A0A7C1GSQ9-F1
#
_cell.length_a   1.000
_cell.length_b   1.000
_cell.length_c   1.000
_cell.angle_alpha   90.00
_cell.angle_beta   90.00
_cell.angle_gamma   90.00
#
_symmetry.space_group_name_H-M   'P 1'
#
loop_
_entity.id
_entity.type
_entity.pdbx_description
1 polymer ?
#
loop_
_entity_poly.entity_id
_entity_poly.type
_entity_poly.pdbx_seq_one_letter_code
_entity_poly.pdbx_strand_id
1 'polypeptide(L)'
;MNRGISGPEIHVNRIEALTDGVFAIAMTILVLSLEVPTRAQIADQSDLVKFVFGKNYEFLSYFISFFVIGSIWISTIRRTHILKNTDYKHLWLSLLNLFFVTTVPFTTSLLGDYSEFEFAEILFHFNILVLEIIAFIQWEYLMRNRETRISFARKFSRALIWFTIERFMFSKYSFH
;
A
#
# COMPACT_ATOMS: atom_id res chain seq x y z
N MET A 1 -13.68 -12.13 47.20
CA MET A 1 -14.36 -11.92 45.89
C MET A 1 -13.55 -10.87 45.13
N ASN A 2 -12.52 -11.32 44.40
CA ASN A 2 -11.51 -10.45 43.81
C ASN A 2 -12.03 -9.93 42.46
N ARG A 3 -12.35 -8.64 42.36
CA ARG A 3 -12.65 -8.02 41.06
C ARG A 3 -11.35 -7.98 40.27
N GLY A 4 -11.17 -8.95 39.36
CA GLY A 4 -10.13 -8.88 38.36
C GLY A 4 -10.32 -7.60 37.56
N ILE A 5 -9.45 -6.62 37.78
CA ILE A 5 -9.37 -5.43 36.96
C ILE A 5 -8.93 -5.94 35.59
N SER A 6 -9.89 -6.10 34.68
CA SER A 6 -9.65 -6.35 33.27
C SER A 6 -8.83 -5.17 32.73
N GLY A 7 -7.54 -5.42 32.53
CA GLY A 7 -6.63 -4.52 31.81
C GLY A 7 -7.13 -4.26 30.38
N PRO A 8 -6.48 -3.34 29.64
CA PRO A 8 -7.07 -2.52 28.58
C PRO A 8 -7.41 -3.27 27.28
N GLU A 9 -8.42 -4.12 27.29
CA GLU A 9 -8.99 -4.72 26.08
C GLU A 9 -9.63 -3.65 25.15
N ILE A 10 -9.94 -2.47 25.69
CA ILE A 10 -10.61 -1.36 25.00
C ILE A 10 -9.69 -0.62 23.98
N HIS A 11 -8.36 -0.83 23.99
CA HIS A 11 -7.45 -0.13 23.08
C HIS A 11 -7.21 -0.82 21.72
N VAL A 12 -7.19 -2.16 21.66
CA VAL A 12 -6.80 -2.88 20.44
C VAL A 12 -7.85 -2.73 19.36
N ASN A 13 -9.12 -2.98 19.70
CA ASN A 13 -10.24 -2.94 18.73
C ASN A 13 -10.43 -1.56 18.08
N ARG A 14 -10.13 -0.47 18.80
CA ARG A 14 -10.26 0.90 18.25
C ARG A 14 -9.19 1.20 17.21
N ILE A 15 -7.96 0.71 17.43
CA ILE A 15 -6.84 0.91 16.51
C ILE A 15 -6.99 0.01 15.28
N GLU A 16 -7.53 -1.20 15.44
CA GLU A 16 -7.93 -2.05 14.32
C GLU A 16 -8.99 -1.35 13.45
N ALA A 17 -10.06 -0.82 14.07
CA ALA A 17 -11.10 -0.11 13.33
C ALA A 17 -10.57 1.15 12.61
N LEU A 18 -9.69 1.92 13.25
CA LEU A 18 -9.04 3.07 12.61
C LEU A 18 -8.18 2.62 11.42
N THR A 19 -7.42 1.55 11.61
CA THR A 19 -6.56 0.97 10.58
C THR A 19 -7.40 0.54 9.38
N ASP A 20 -8.45 -0.24 9.58
CA ASP A 20 -9.35 -0.69 8.52
C ASP A 20 -9.99 0.49 7.77
N GLY A 21 -10.44 1.53 8.51
CA GLY A 21 -10.97 2.74 7.92
C GLY A 21 -9.98 3.45 7.01
N VAL A 22 -8.73 3.63 7.46
CA VAL A 22 -7.68 4.30 6.67
C VAL A 22 -7.32 3.48 5.42
N PHE A 23 -7.17 2.17 5.54
CA PHE A 23 -6.89 1.29 4.40
C PHE A 23 -8.04 1.32 3.38
N ALA A 24 -9.29 1.26 3.84
CA ALA A 24 -10.46 1.36 2.97
C ALA A 24 -10.49 2.70 2.22
N ILE A 25 -10.30 3.81 2.93
CA ILE A 25 -10.28 5.15 2.32
C ILE A 25 -9.14 5.25 1.29
N ALA A 26 -7.92 4.84 1.64
CA ALA A 26 -6.78 4.89 0.72
C ALA A 26 -7.02 4.07 -0.56
N MET A 27 -7.58 2.85 -0.43
CA MET A 27 -7.96 2.02 -1.58
C MET A 27 -9.04 2.68 -2.45
N THR A 28 -10.00 3.39 -1.86
CA THR A 28 -11.03 4.11 -2.63
C THR A 28 -10.51 5.37 -3.29
N ILE A 29 -9.55 6.09 -2.68
CA ILE A 29 -8.96 7.30 -3.28
C ILE A 29 -8.12 6.94 -4.50
N LEU A 30 -7.50 5.76 -4.53
CA LEU A 30 -6.73 5.31 -5.70
C LEU A 30 -7.54 5.35 -7.00
N VAL A 31 -8.85 5.06 -6.97
CA VAL A 31 -9.65 5.11 -8.21
C VAL A 31 -9.73 6.53 -8.78
N LEU A 32 -9.58 7.55 -7.93
CA LEU A 32 -9.61 8.95 -8.32
C LEU A 32 -8.31 9.39 -9.02
N SER A 33 -7.23 8.59 -8.96
CA SER A 33 -6.01 8.85 -9.73
C SER A 33 -6.13 8.41 -11.19
N LEU A 34 -7.26 7.81 -11.58
CA LEU A 34 -7.54 7.52 -12.99
C LEU A 34 -8.24 8.73 -13.60
N GLU A 35 -7.51 9.48 -14.44
CA GLU A 35 -8.07 10.65 -15.09
C GLU A 35 -9.18 10.27 -16.08
N VAL A 36 -10.24 11.08 -16.09
CA VAL A 36 -11.34 10.98 -17.05
C VAL A 36 -11.25 12.18 -17.99
N PRO A 37 -11.36 12.00 -19.31
CA PRO A 37 -11.20 13.10 -20.24
C PRO A 37 -12.35 14.10 -20.08
N THR A 38 -12.03 15.38 -20.16
CA THR A 38 -13.02 16.44 -20.17
C THR A 38 -13.80 16.45 -21.49
N ARG A 39 -15.02 16.98 -21.50
CA ARG A 39 -15.84 17.07 -22.72
C ARG A 39 -15.18 17.86 -23.86
N ALA A 40 -14.23 18.74 -23.54
CA ALA A 40 -13.49 19.51 -24.55
C ALA A 40 -12.42 18.69 -25.28
N GLN A 41 -11.98 17.56 -24.70
CA GLN A 41 -10.91 16.71 -25.25
C GLN A 41 -11.43 15.60 -26.17
N ILE A 42 -12.74 15.38 -26.22
CA ILE A 42 -13.37 14.27 -26.95
C ILE A 42 -14.27 14.84 -28.04
N ALA A 43 -13.88 14.70 -29.32
CA ALA A 43 -14.69 15.14 -30.44
C ALA A 43 -15.67 14.06 -30.90
N ASP A 44 -15.28 12.79 -30.83
CA ASP A 44 -16.10 11.65 -31.21
C ASP A 44 -15.88 10.41 -30.32
N GLN A 45 -16.62 9.33 -30.62
CA GLN A 45 -16.48 8.06 -29.89
C GLN A 45 -15.09 7.44 -30.06
N SER A 46 -14.41 7.67 -31.18
CA SER A 46 -13.09 7.10 -31.45
C SER A 46 -12.02 7.72 -30.56
N ASP A 47 -12.10 9.02 -30.29
CA ASP A 47 -11.21 9.73 -29.37
C ASP A 47 -11.36 9.22 -27.94
N LEU A 48 -12.59 8.93 -27.51
CA LEU A 48 -12.85 8.35 -26.18
C LEU A 48 -12.22 6.97 -26.04
N VAL A 49 -12.38 6.10 -27.05
CA VAL A 49 -11.78 4.76 -27.07
C VAL A 49 -10.26 4.87 -27.05
N LYS A 50 -9.66 5.74 -27.87
CA LYS A 50 -8.21 5.98 -27.88
C LYS A 50 -7.69 6.48 -26.54
N PHE A 51 -8.42 7.37 -25.87
CA PHE A 51 -8.04 7.86 -24.55
C PHE A 51 -8.00 6.72 -23.53
N VAL A 52 -9.09 5.93 -23.44
CA VAL A 52 -9.19 4.82 -22.48
C VAL A 52 -8.11 3.76 -22.70
N PHE A 53 -7.84 3.38 -23.95
CA PHE A 53 -6.81 2.38 -24.28
C PHE A 53 -5.39 2.95 -24.39
N GLY A 54 -5.24 4.27 -24.42
CA GLY A 54 -3.94 4.96 -24.42
C GLY A 54 -3.35 5.07 -23.01
N LYS A 55 -4.18 5.09 -21.98
CA LYS A 55 -3.83 5.29 -20.56
C LYS A 55 -3.37 4.00 -19.85
N ASN A 56 -2.65 3.11 -20.55
CA ASN A 56 -2.25 1.81 -20.02
C ASN A 56 -1.36 1.92 -18.76
N TYR A 57 -0.52 2.94 -18.70
CA TYR A 57 0.41 3.17 -17.58
C TYR A 57 -0.33 3.56 -16.29
N GLU A 58 -1.27 4.50 -16.36
CA GLU A 58 -2.09 4.93 -15.21
C GLU A 58 -2.97 3.80 -14.66
N PHE A 59 -3.59 3.01 -15.55
CA PHE A 59 -4.33 1.82 -15.13
C PHE A 59 -3.44 0.81 -14.41
N LEU A 60 -2.20 0.62 -14.90
CA LEU A 60 -1.24 -0.29 -14.30
C LEU A 60 -0.77 0.23 -12.93
N SER A 61 -0.38 1.51 -12.82
CA SER A 61 0.08 2.09 -11.55
C SER A 61 -1.02 2.07 -10.48
N TYR A 62 -2.27 2.36 -10.87
CA TYR A 62 -3.46 2.19 -10.03
C TYR A 62 -3.60 0.75 -9.55
N PHE A 63 -3.60 -0.22 -10.48
CA PHE A 63 -3.81 -1.63 -10.16
C PHE A 63 -2.74 -2.13 -9.19
N ILE A 64 -1.47 -1.85 -9.47
CA ILE A 64 -0.35 -2.22 -8.62
C ILE A 64 -0.52 -1.63 -7.22
N SER A 65 -0.80 -0.34 -7.14
CA SER A 65 -0.97 0.37 -5.86
C SER A 65 -2.13 -0.21 -5.04
N PHE A 66 -3.26 -0.54 -5.68
CA PHE A 66 -4.40 -1.15 -5.03
C PHE A 66 -4.02 -2.50 -4.39
N PHE A 67 -3.35 -3.37 -5.15
CA PHE A 67 -2.92 -4.69 -4.64
C PHE A 67 -1.81 -4.59 -3.60
N VAL A 68 -0.92 -3.60 -3.69
CA VAL A 68 0.10 -3.32 -2.67
C VAL A 68 -0.57 -2.92 -1.36
N ILE A 69 -1.45 -1.92 -1.36
CA ILE A 69 -2.19 -1.49 -0.16
C ILE A 69 -3.00 -2.66 0.41
N GLY A 70 -3.72 -3.42 -0.44
CA GLY A 70 -4.48 -4.59 -0.02
C GLY A 70 -3.62 -5.69 0.60
N SER A 71 -2.43 -5.95 0.05
CA SER A 71 -1.47 -6.91 0.62
C SER A 71 -0.96 -6.47 1.99
N ILE A 72 -0.66 -5.18 2.16
CA ILE A 72 -0.25 -4.59 3.44
C ILE A 72 -1.40 -4.72 4.45
N TRP A 73 -2.64 -4.39 4.06
CA TRP A 73 -3.82 -4.54 4.90
C TRP A 73 -4.02 -5.97 5.40
N ILE A 74 -3.96 -6.97 4.51
CA ILE A 74 -4.03 -8.40 4.88
C ILE A 74 -2.91 -8.76 5.86
N SER A 75 -1.72 -8.22 5.64
CA SER A 75 -0.57 -8.42 6.53
C SER A 75 -0.85 -7.85 7.92
N THR A 76 -1.47 -6.67 8.00
CA THR A 76 -1.85 -6.01 9.24
C THR A 76 -2.89 -6.82 10.02
N ILE A 77 -3.98 -7.28 9.38
CA ILE A 77 -4.99 -8.13 10.04
C ILE A 77 -4.36 -9.39 10.66
N ARG A 78 -3.43 -10.03 9.93
CA ARG A 78 -2.73 -11.20 10.45
C ARG A 78 -1.90 -10.88 11.67
N ARG A 79 -1.24 -9.71 11.72
CA ARG A 79 -0.45 -9.27 12.87
C ARG A 79 -1.34 -8.96 14.08
N THR A 80 -2.47 -8.29 13.86
CA THR A 80 -3.37 -7.90 14.94
C THR A 80 -4.04 -9.11 15.60
N HIS A 81 -4.42 -10.14 14.83
CA HIS A 81 -4.90 -11.41 15.39
C HIS A 81 -3.88 -12.17 16.27
N ILE A 82 -2.58 -11.95 16.07
CA ILE A 82 -1.52 -12.60 16.86
C ILE A 82 -1.26 -11.85 18.18
N LEU A 83 -1.58 -10.56 18.23
CA LEU A 83 -1.34 -9.67 19.35
C LEU A 83 -2.44 -9.80 20.40
N LYS A 84 -2.15 -10.48 21.51
CA LYS A 84 -3.05 -10.51 22.68
C LYS A 84 -3.08 -9.19 23.46
N ASN A 85 -1.99 -8.42 23.45
CA ASN A 85 -1.86 -7.11 24.08
C ASN A 85 -1.01 -6.22 23.15
N THR A 86 -1.40 -4.96 22.95
CA THR A 86 -0.65 -4.01 22.13
C THR A 86 0.31 -3.20 22.98
N ASP A 87 1.61 -3.27 22.66
CA ASP A 87 2.64 -2.39 23.25
C ASP A 87 2.61 -1.00 22.60
N TYR A 88 2.94 0.03 23.38
CA TYR A 88 3.01 1.42 22.95
C TYR A 88 3.94 1.62 21.74
N LYS A 89 5.05 0.86 21.66
CA LYS A 89 5.95 0.88 20.50
C LYS A 89 5.28 0.38 19.22
N HIS A 90 4.47 -0.66 19.32
CA HIS A 90 3.74 -1.21 18.17
C HIS A 90 2.66 -0.24 17.67
N LEU A 91 2.04 0.53 18.58
CA LEU A 91 1.09 1.58 18.23
C LEU A 91 1.73 2.67 17.37
N TRP A 92 2.87 3.21 17.78
CA TRP A 92 3.57 4.23 17.00
C TRP A 92 4.03 3.73 15.63
N LEU A 93 4.52 2.49 15.55
CA LEU A 93 4.86 1.87 14.26
C LEU A 93 3.61 1.68 13.39
N SER A 94 2.45 1.39 13.99
CA SER A 94 1.18 1.26 13.26
C SER A 94 0.71 2.61 12.73
N LEU A 95 0.77 3.66 13.54
CA LEU A 95 0.47 5.03 13.12
C LEU A 95 1.39 5.50 11.98
N LEU A 96 2.69 5.22 12.08
CA LEU A 96 3.64 5.55 11.03
C LEU A 96 3.33 4.78 9.74
N ASN A 97 2.97 3.50 9.83
CA ASN A 97 2.53 2.72 8.69
C ASN A 97 1.27 3.32 8.05
N LEU A 98 0.28 3.72 8.85
CA LEU A 98 -0.95 4.36 8.36
C LEU A 98 -0.66 5.68 7.65
N PHE A 99 0.26 6.49 8.18
CA PHE A 99 0.70 7.72 7.53
C PHE A 99 1.21 7.46 6.11
N PHE A 100 2.14 6.53 5.92
CA PHE A 100 2.66 6.22 4.58
C PHE A 100 1.62 5.53 3.68
N VAL A 101 0.66 4.77 4.23
CA VAL A 101 -0.46 4.24 3.46
C VAL A 101 -1.32 5.38 2.88
N THR A 102 -1.55 6.44 3.66
CA THR A 102 -2.32 7.61 3.18
C THR A 102 -1.61 8.40 2.08
N THR A 103 -0.28 8.28 1.96
CA THR A 103 0.48 8.95 0.90
C THR A 103 0.57 8.12 -0.38
N VAL A 104 0.21 6.83 -0.36
CA VAL A 104 0.24 5.97 -1.57
C VAL A 104 -0.60 6.56 -2.71
N PRO A 105 -1.87 6.96 -2.52
CA PRO A 105 -2.67 7.48 -3.63
C PRO A 105 -2.06 8.72 -4.28
N PHE A 106 -1.45 9.59 -3.48
CA PHE A 106 -0.71 10.76 -3.99
C PHE A 106 0.48 10.34 -4.85
N THR A 107 1.33 9.44 -4.35
CA THR A 107 2.49 8.98 -5.11
C THR A 107 2.12 8.18 -6.37
N THR A 108 0.98 7.46 -6.35
CA THR A 108 0.45 6.75 -7.50
C THR A 108 -0.06 7.70 -8.58
N SER A 109 -0.82 8.73 -8.20
CA SER A 109 -1.28 9.76 -9.14
C SER A 109 -0.09 10.48 -9.76
N LEU A 110 0.88 10.90 -8.95
CA LEU A 110 2.07 11.56 -9.44
C LEU A 110 2.85 10.69 -10.42
N LEU A 111 2.98 9.39 -10.15
CA LEU A 111 3.61 8.44 -11.07
C LEU A 111 2.82 8.31 -12.38
N GLY A 112 1.49 8.25 -12.31
CA GLY A 112 0.61 8.18 -13.48
C GLY A 112 0.72 9.41 -14.38
N ASP A 113 0.63 10.60 -13.78
CA ASP A 113 0.56 11.89 -14.50
C ASP A 113 1.92 12.38 -15.01
N TYR A 114 3.01 11.99 -14.33
CA TYR A 114 4.38 12.45 -14.60
C TYR A 114 5.34 11.29 -14.82
N SER A 115 4.88 10.22 -15.48
CA SER A 115 5.64 8.99 -15.72
C SER A 115 6.97 9.19 -16.45
N GLU A 116 7.11 10.28 -17.20
CA GLU A 116 8.31 10.69 -17.91
C GLU A 116 9.39 11.31 -17.00
N PHE A 117 9.04 11.67 -15.75
CA PHE A 117 9.96 12.26 -14.79
C PHE A 117 10.43 11.21 -13.78
N GLU A 118 11.75 10.97 -13.76
CA GLU A 118 12.41 10.03 -12.82
C GLU A 118 12.07 10.32 -11.34
N PHE A 119 11.84 11.60 -11.00
CA PHE A 119 11.47 11.99 -9.64
C PHE A 119 10.16 11.35 -9.17
N ALA A 120 9.14 11.24 -10.04
CA ALA A 120 7.86 10.64 -9.70
C ALA A 120 8.02 9.14 -9.42
N GLU A 121 8.81 8.45 -10.24
CA GLU A 121 9.18 7.05 -10.06
C GLU A 121 9.94 6.82 -8.75
N ILE A 122 10.99 7.62 -8.49
CA ILE A 122 11.76 7.54 -7.25
C ILE A 122 10.87 7.76 -6.04
N LEU A 123 9.98 8.75 -6.07
CA LEU A 123 9.12 9.07 -4.94
C LEU A 123 8.11 7.96 -4.64
N PHE A 124 7.52 7.35 -5.67
CA PHE A 124 6.65 6.19 -5.53
C PHE A 124 7.40 5.01 -4.90
N HIS A 125 8.55 4.63 -5.48
CA HIS A 125 9.35 3.52 -4.96
C HIS A 125 9.86 3.78 -3.54
N PHE A 126 10.24 5.01 -3.21
CA PHE A 126 10.62 5.40 -1.87
C PHE A 126 9.48 5.18 -0.87
N ASN A 127 8.25 5.60 -1.22
CA ASN A 127 7.09 5.39 -0.38
C ASN A 127 6.83 3.89 -0.12
N ILE A 128 6.85 3.07 -1.17
CA ILE A 128 6.68 1.61 -1.04
C ILE A 128 7.81 0.99 -0.20
N LEU A 129 9.07 1.39 -0.43
CA LEU A 129 10.21 0.89 0.33
C LEU A 129 10.08 1.21 1.83
N VAL A 130 9.63 2.41 2.19
CA VAL A 130 9.42 2.78 3.60
C VAL A 130 8.32 1.93 4.23
N LEU A 131 7.20 1.69 3.52
CA LEU A 131 6.15 0.78 3.98
C LEU A 131 6.67 -0.64 4.23
N GLU A 132 7.52 -1.15 3.35
CA GLU A 132 8.14 -2.47 3.51
C GLU A 132 9.10 -2.52 4.71
N ILE A 133 9.92 -1.49 4.91
CA ILE A 133 10.82 -1.38 6.06
C ILE A 133 10.02 -1.36 7.37
N ILE A 134 8.94 -0.57 7.43
CA ILE A 134 8.08 -0.52 8.63
C ILE A 134 7.44 -1.89 8.88
N ALA A 135 6.90 -2.53 7.84
CA ALA A 135 6.31 -3.85 7.95
C ALA A 135 7.34 -4.90 8.43
N PHE A 136 8.58 -4.82 7.94
CA PHE A 136 9.68 -5.67 8.37
C PHE A 136 10.03 -5.44 9.86
N ILE A 137 10.14 -4.18 10.31
CA ILE A 137 10.39 -3.86 11.71
C ILE A 137 9.25 -4.37 12.61
N GLN A 138 7.99 -4.16 12.21
CA GLN A 138 6.83 -4.68 12.94
C GLN A 138 6.88 -6.21 13.03
N TRP A 139 7.28 -6.87 11.95
CA TRP A 139 7.40 -8.32 11.89
C TRP A 139 8.51 -8.84 12.82
N GLU A 140 9.72 -8.30 12.74
CA GLU A 140 10.84 -8.64 13.64
C GLU A 140 10.48 -8.41 15.10
N TYR A 141 9.80 -7.30 15.41
CA TYR A 141 9.32 -7.01 16.75
C TYR A 141 8.34 -8.08 17.28
N LEU A 142 7.44 -8.58 16.43
CA LEU A 142 6.50 -9.66 16.81
C LEU A 142 7.19 -11.03 16.90
N MET A 143 8.14 -11.30 16.00
CA MET A 143 8.89 -12.56 15.95
C MET A 143 9.84 -12.76 17.11
N ARG A 144 10.44 -11.67 17.60
CA ARG A 144 11.30 -11.72 18.78
C ARG A 144 10.56 -12.28 20.01
N ASN A 145 9.22 -12.29 19.97
CA ASN A 145 8.35 -12.82 21.00
C ASN A 145 7.65 -14.16 20.63
N ARG A 146 7.76 -14.72 19.41
CA ARG A 146 7.16 -16.02 19.02
C ARG A 146 7.89 -16.76 17.87
N GLU A 147 8.14 -18.05 18.05
CA GLU A 147 8.84 -18.98 17.15
C GLU A 147 8.10 -19.41 15.86
N THR A 148 7.71 -18.49 14.96
CA THR A 148 7.12 -18.91 13.65
C THR A 148 7.69 -18.16 12.46
N ARG A 149 8.93 -18.53 12.08
CA ARG A 149 9.83 -17.84 11.12
C ARG A 149 9.45 -17.90 9.63
N ILE A 150 8.55 -18.80 9.21
CA ILE A 150 8.58 -19.34 7.83
C ILE A 150 7.66 -18.62 6.82
N SER A 151 6.63 -17.87 7.24
CA SER A 151 5.60 -17.38 6.29
C SER A 151 5.94 -16.07 5.56
N PHE A 152 6.80 -15.21 6.11
CA PHE A 152 7.05 -13.86 5.57
C PHE A 152 8.15 -13.79 4.52
N ALA A 153 9.27 -14.50 4.73
CA ALA A 153 10.37 -14.56 3.75
C ALA A 153 9.90 -15.04 2.36
N ARG A 154 8.92 -15.97 2.34
CA ARG A 154 8.27 -16.46 1.11
C ARG A 154 7.34 -15.44 0.44
N LYS A 155 6.81 -14.47 1.19
CA LYS A 155 5.91 -13.42 0.67
C LYS A 155 6.72 -12.23 0.17
N PHE A 156 7.76 -11.84 0.91
CA PHE A 156 8.74 -10.81 0.54
C PHE A 156 9.53 -11.19 -0.71
N SER A 157 9.94 -12.45 -0.84
CA SER A 157 10.54 -13.00 -2.07
C SER A 157 9.65 -12.82 -3.29
N ARG A 158 8.32 -12.98 -3.16
CA ARG A 158 7.39 -12.81 -4.28
C ARG A 158 7.18 -11.33 -4.63
N ALA A 159 7.18 -10.43 -3.65
CA ALA A 159 7.11 -8.99 -3.87
C ALA A 159 8.37 -8.46 -4.57
N LEU A 160 9.57 -8.91 -4.18
CA LEU A 160 10.83 -8.60 -4.86
C LEU A 160 10.90 -9.16 -6.28
N ILE A 161 10.42 -10.39 -6.51
CA ILE A 161 10.32 -10.96 -7.87
C ILE A 161 9.36 -10.13 -8.72
N TRP A 162 8.25 -9.67 -8.13
CA TRP A 162 7.28 -8.80 -8.81
C TRP A 162 7.87 -7.42 -9.12
N PHE A 163 8.60 -6.81 -8.17
CA PHE A 163 9.35 -5.56 -8.32
C PHE A 163 10.45 -5.65 -9.40
N THR A 164 11.11 -6.81 -9.52
CA THR A 164 12.08 -7.05 -10.59
C THR A 164 11.41 -7.15 -11.96
N ILE A 165 10.21 -7.73 -12.02
CA ILE A 165 9.41 -7.81 -13.24
C ILE A 165 8.89 -6.42 -13.64
N GLU A 166 8.44 -5.62 -12.68
CA GLU A 166 7.97 -4.25 -12.88
C GLU A 166 9.10 -3.35 -13.43
N ARG A 167 10.27 -3.37 -12.80
CA ARG A 167 11.47 -2.66 -13.27
C ARG A 167 11.94 -3.14 -14.66
N PHE A 168 11.80 -4.43 -14.95
CA PHE A 168 12.12 -4.98 -16.28
C PHE A 168 11.10 -4.56 -17.35
N MET A 169 9.82 -4.44 -16.99
CA MET A 169 8.76 -3.94 -17.88
C MET A 169 8.95 -2.45 -18.17
N PHE A 170 9.19 -1.62 -17.15
CA PHE A 170 9.40 -0.18 -17.34
C PHE A 170 10.70 0.15 -18.10
N SER A 171 11.78 -0.61 -17.86
CA SER A 171 13.03 -0.46 -18.62
C SER A 171 12.87 -0.73 -20.12
N LYS A 172 11.88 -1.51 -20.55
CA LYS A 172 11.70 -1.92 -21.95
C LYS A 172 10.85 -0.94 -22.77
N TYR A 173 10.12 -0.03 -22.12
CA TYR A 173 9.34 1.02 -22.77
C TYR A 173 10.06 2.39 -22.80
N SER A 174 11.28 2.48 -22.24
CA SER A 174 12.14 3.68 -22.22
C SER A 174 12.89 3.95 -23.55
N PHE A 175 12.64 3.18 -24.62
CA PHE A 175 13.21 3.45 -25.93
C PHE A 175 12.17 3.18 -27.01
N HIS A 176 11.41 4.21 -27.38
CA HIS A 176 11.11 4.60 -28.77
C HIS A 176 10.38 5.94 -28.82
#